data_AF-A0A1V5X9G2-F1
#
_entry.id   AF-A0A1V5X9G2-F1
#
_cell.length_a   1.000
_cell.length_b   1.000
_cell.length_c   1.000
_cell.angle_alpha   90.00
_cell.angle_beta   90.00
_cell.angle_gamma   90.00
#
_symmetry.space_group_name_H-M   'P 1'
#
loop_
_entity.id
_entity.type
_entity.pdbx_description
1 polymer ?
#
loop_
_entity_poly.entity_id
_entity_poly.type
_entity_poly.pdbx_seq_one_letter_code
_entity_poly.pdbx_strand_id
1 'polypeptide(L)'
;MNLAVSKLFAPGLASAAMLWTATASAYCPCYTASSSSNTHNCGVEAAPGKNPSIAEWQDIFDLVAQGPSVWGSKGPDVADIGQGCGKPEPTHSVAAKFPCELLKAIAMAESGWKQFCVPESPSDQVGPPERTIISFDCGYGVGQVTSGMHSGETPAYDRQRVAADATYNLATGTQILASKWRATKCVGDNQPSTVEHWYTATWAYNGLAWINNPNNPNHDANRGVYNPSVGGSYTYQEKVFGRIEHPPSGGYWPSIPLAYPDRADCGSGGAPPALPEPNCASPTDCSHTRSTHTSTCFPGPLPDGGSDSGQAGASGAAGSAGAGGVELADANEVEPETGPPEASLDSAGDGGWGGQGGSAGKSSSTYHYQAEEPDGCACRAAGNSTCGPWALVVSLLGAISVLRRRRGS
;
A
#
# COMPACT_ATOMS: atom_id res chain seq x y z
N MET A 1 68.84 -9.54 -45.79
CA MET A 1 68.22 -10.59 -44.94
C MET A 1 67.72 -9.93 -43.66
N ASN A 2 66.47 -10.25 -43.34
CA ASN A 2 65.74 -10.06 -42.09
C ASN A 2 65.12 -8.69 -41.74
N LEU A 3 63.80 -8.81 -41.57
CA LEU A 3 62.75 -7.88 -41.18
C LEU A 3 62.99 -7.28 -39.78
N ALA A 4 62.51 -6.04 -39.59
CA ALA A 4 61.92 -5.63 -38.32
C ALA A 4 60.75 -4.68 -38.57
N VAL A 5 59.68 -4.94 -37.82
CA VAL A 5 58.28 -4.57 -38.04
C VAL A 5 58.00 -3.13 -37.57
N SER A 6 57.40 -2.33 -38.45
CA SER A 6 56.82 -1.02 -38.13
C SER A 6 55.51 -1.20 -37.35
N LYS A 7 55.46 -0.72 -36.10
CA LYS A 7 54.23 -0.60 -35.32
C LYS A 7 53.40 0.58 -35.86
N LEU A 8 52.25 0.29 -36.46
CA LEU A 8 51.22 1.27 -36.80
C LEU A 8 50.41 1.60 -35.53
N PHE A 9 50.45 2.87 -35.12
CA PHE A 9 49.49 3.46 -34.18
C PHE A 9 48.14 3.64 -34.89
N ALA A 10 47.08 3.06 -34.36
CA ALA A 10 45.70 3.36 -34.75
C ALA A 10 45.13 4.43 -33.81
N PRO A 11 44.50 5.53 -34.30
CA PRO A 11 43.82 6.48 -33.45
C PRO A 11 42.47 5.93 -32.99
N GLY A 12 42.16 6.15 -31.71
CA GLY A 12 40.99 5.65 -31.03
C GLY A 12 39.68 6.24 -31.57
N LEU A 13 38.70 5.36 -31.80
CA LEU A 13 37.30 5.70 -31.84
C LEU A 13 36.76 5.55 -30.41
N ALA A 14 36.69 6.66 -29.69
CA ALA A 14 35.94 6.74 -28.44
C ALA A 14 34.44 6.75 -28.78
N SER A 15 33.82 5.58 -28.76
CA SER A 15 32.36 5.47 -28.79
C SER A 15 31.81 6.03 -27.48
N ALA A 16 31.29 7.26 -27.52
CA ALA A 16 30.47 7.82 -26.47
C ALA A 16 29.15 7.02 -26.42
N ALA A 17 29.10 5.96 -25.62
CA ALA A 17 27.86 5.32 -25.25
C ALA A 17 27.08 6.30 -24.38
N MET A 18 26.10 6.99 -24.97
CA MET A 18 25.06 7.67 -24.22
C MET A 18 24.35 6.62 -23.39
N LEU A 19 24.67 6.56 -22.10
CA LEU A 19 23.90 5.84 -21.10
C LEU A 19 22.57 6.59 -20.96
N TRP A 20 21.58 6.18 -21.75
CA TRP A 20 20.19 6.48 -21.42
C TRP A 20 19.92 5.71 -20.13
N THR A 21 19.95 6.41 -18.99
CA THR A 21 19.34 5.88 -17.78
C THR A 21 17.87 5.72 -18.09
N ALA A 22 17.42 4.50 -18.38
CA ALA A 22 16.01 4.17 -18.38
C ALA A 22 15.53 4.41 -16.95
N THR A 23 15.03 5.61 -16.69
CA THR A 23 14.17 5.86 -15.54
C THR A 23 13.04 4.87 -15.68
N ALA A 24 12.89 3.95 -14.72
CA ALA A 24 11.72 3.09 -14.67
C ALA A 24 10.51 4.00 -14.79
N SER A 25 9.81 3.94 -15.93
CA SER A 25 8.64 4.79 -16.11
C SER A 25 7.65 4.33 -15.05
N ALA A 26 7.17 5.27 -14.24
CA ALA A 26 6.09 4.93 -13.32
C ALA A 26 4.92 4.46 -14.18
N TYR A 27 4.38 3.30 -13.86
CA TYR A 27 3.21 2.77 -14.56
C TYR A 27 2.09 3.81 -14.47
N CYS A 28 1.71 4.36 -15.63
CA CYS A 28 0.82 5.52 -15.75
C CYS A 28 -0.46 5.18 -16.54
N PRO A 29 -1.33 4.30 -16.00
CA PRO A 29 -2.61 3.99 -16.63
C PRO A 29 -3.62 5.11 -16.43
N CYS A 30 -4.54 5.25 -17.37
CA CYS A 30 -5.69 6.15 -17.26
C CYS A 30 -6.93 5.51 -17.89
N TYR A 31 -7.56 4.55 -17.20
CA TYR A 31 -8.84 3.94 -17.59
C TYR A 31 -10.03 4.86 -17.24
N THR A 32 -9.94 6.13 -17.65
CA THR A 32 -10.96 7.16 -17.41
C THR A 32 -12.34 6.75 -17.89
N ALA A 33 -13.39 7.36 -17.34
CA ALA A 33 -14.78 6.98 -17.65
C ALA A 33 -15.08 6.97 -19.16
N SER A 34 -14.58 7.94 -19.93
CA SER A 34 -14.75 8.01 -21.38
C SER A 34 -13.82 7.09 -22.20
N SER A 35 -12.89 6.37 -21.58
CA SER A 35 -11.97 5.49 -22.32
C SER A 35 -12.74 4.35 -22.98
N SER A 36 -12.39 4.07 -24.23
CA SER A 36 -12.90 2.90 -24.95
C SER A 36 -12.45 1.57 -24.33
N SER A 37 -11.41 1.61 -23.49
CA SER A 37 -10.84 0.47 -22.78
C SER A 37 -11.34 0.40 -21.32
N ASN A 38 -12.29 1.25 -20.92
CA ASN A 38 -12.94 1.19 -19.61
C ASN A 38 -13.89 -0.01 -19.51
N THR A 39 -13.33 -1.21 -19.34
CA THR A 39 -14.11 -2.46 -19.21
C THR A 39 -14.58 -2.76 -17.79
N HIS A 40 -14.10 -2.00 -16.81
CA HIS A 40 -14.45 -2.14 -15.40
C HIS A 40 -15.43 -1.08 -14.91
N ASN A 41 -16.01 -0.27 -15.80
CA ASN A 41 -17.02 0.75 -15.48
C ASN A 41 -16.50 1.85 -14.52
N CYS A 42 -15.24 2.26 -14.63
CA CYS A 42 -14.71 3.40 -13.88
C CYS A 42 -15.59 4.62 -14.14
N GLY A 43 -16.10 5.24 -13.07
CA GLY A 43 -17.25 6.14 -13.18
C GLY A 43 -16.94 7.62 -13.09
N VAL A 44 -15.66 8.01 -13.01
CA VAL A 44 -15.23 9.41 -12.98
C VAL A 44 -14.18 9.67 -14.05
N GLU A 45 -14.28 10.81 -14.71
CA GLU A 45 -13.24 11.27 -15.64
C GLU A 45 -11.94 11.63 -14.92
N ALA A 46 -10.81 11.34 -15.56
CA ALA A 46 -9.52 11.82 -15.14
C ALA A 46 -9.51 13.35 -15.14
N ALA A 47 -8.99 13.93 -14.06
CA ALA A 47 -8.80 15.35 -13.94
C ALA A 47 -7.38 15.73 -14.36
N PRO A 48 -7.18 16.82 -15.13
CA PRO A 48 -5.85 17.35 -15.37
C PRO A 48 -5.27 17.89 -14.06
N GLY A 49 -3.96 17.74 -13.86
CA GLY A 49 -3.31 18.21 -12.64
C GLY A 49 -1.80 18.13 -12.71
N LYS A 50 -1.15 18.59 -11.64
CA LYS A 50 0.29 18.46 -11.43
C LYS A 50 0.52 17.83 -10.07
N ASN A 51 1.53 16.98 -9.97
CA ASN A 51 1.88 16.39 -8.67
C ASN A 51 2.38 17.47 -7.71
N PRO A 52 2.01 17.38 -6.42
CA PRO A 52 2.71 18.09 -5.37
C PRO A 52 4.23 17.79 -5.42
N SER A 53 5.04 18.79 -5.09
CA SER A 53 6.45 18.61 -4.80
C SER A 53 6.66 17.71 -3.58
N ILE A 54 7.88 17.22 -3.36
CA ILE A 54 8.19 16.40 -2.17
C ILE A 54 7.83 17.14 -0.88
N ALA A 55 8.12 18.44 -0.79
CA ALA A 55 7.80 19.25 0.38
C ALA A 55 6.28 19.38 0.60
N GLU A 56 5.53 19.67 -0.46
CA GLU A 56 4.05 19.73 -0.37
C GLU A 56 3.45 18.36 -0.02
N TRP A 57 4.04 17.26 -0.49
CA TRP A 57 3.64 15.93 -0.06
C TRP A 57 3.86 15.70 1.43
N GLN A 58 4.98 16.16 2.01
CA GLN A 58 5.17 16.08 3.46
C GLN A 58 4.04 16.80 4.20
N ASP A 59 3.72 18.03 3.81
CA ASP A 59 2.63 18.81 4.41
C ASP A 59 1.28 18.08 4.29
N ILE A 60 1.03 17.43 3.15
CA ILE A 60 -0.19 16.63 2.93
C ILE A 60 -0.21 15.40 3.85
N PHE A 61 0.89 14.64 3.97
CA PHE A 61 0.95 13.50 4.88
C PHE A 61 0.78 13.91 6.33
N ASP A 62 1.41 15.01 6.75
CA ASP A 62 1.32 15.51 8.12
C ASP A 62 -0.10 16.00 8.43
N LEU A 63 -0.78 16.63 7.46
CA LEU A 63 -2.19 17.00 7.57
C LEU A 63 -3.10 15.77 7.67
N VAL A 64 -2.92 14.79 6.77
CA VAL A 64 -3.79 13.63 6.67
C VAL A 64 -3.57 12.65 7.84
N ALA A 65 -2.36 12.49 8.34
CA ALA A 65 -2.06 11.64 9.50
C ALA A 65 -2.89 12.02 10.74
N GLN A 66 -3.21 13.31 10.90
CA GLN A 66 -3.94 13.82 12.06
C GLN A 66 -5.45 13.55 12.04
N GLY A 67 -6.01 13.10 10.92
CA GLY A 67 -7.41 12.70 10.83
C GLY A 67 -8.40 13.82 10.47
N PRO A 68 -9.71 13.49 10.39
CA PRO A 68 -10.75 14.36 9.85
C PRO A 68 -10.97 15.65 10.62
N SER A 69 -10.73 15.64 11.93
CA SER A 69 -10.83 16.84 12.77
C SER A 69 -9.83 17.94 12.37
N VAL A 70 -8.70 17.58 11.74
CA VAL A 70 -7.65 18.54 11.35
C VAL A 70 -7.75 18.91 9.87
N TRP A 71 -8.01 17.94 8.98
CA TRP A 71 -8.12 18.25 7.55
C TRP A 71 -9.44 18.95 7.17
N GLY A 72 -10.48 18.84 7.99
CA GLY A 72 -11.77 19.51 7.78
C GLY A 72 -12.36 19.22 6.39
N SER A 73 -12.63 20.25 5.59
CA SER A 73 -13.20 20.07 4.25
C SER A 73 -12.19 19.61 3.18
N LYS A 74 -10.91 19.44 3.52
CA LYS A 74 -9.87 18.97 2.58
C LYS A 74 -9.91 17.45 2.36
N GLY A 75 -10.64 16.69 3.18
CA GLY A 75 -10.87 15.26 3.03
C GLY A 75 -12.35 14.91 3.31
N PRO A 76 -12.74 13.64 3.17
CA PRO A 76 -14.05 13.18 3.57
C PRO A 76 -14.15 13.01 5.10
N ASP A 77 -15.38 12.77 5.58
CA ASP A 77 -15.61 12.32 6.94
C ASP A 77 -15.07 10.89 7.13
N VAL A 78 -14.50 10.63 8.31
CA VAL A 78 -14.04 9.29 8.69
C VAL A 78 -14.59 8.99 10.07
N ALA A 79 -15.33 7.89 10.17
CA ALA A 79 -15.84 7.41 11.46
C ALA A 79 -14.69 7.01 12.38
N ASP A 80 -14.95 7.08 13.69
CA ASP A 80 -14.05 6.62 14.73
C ASP A 80 -13.57 5.18 14.49
N ILE A 81 -12.42 4.87 15.07
CA ILE A 81 -11.77 3.56 15.01
C ILE A 81 -11.63 2.98 16.42
N GLY A 82 -11.49 1.66 16.52
CA GLY A 82 -11.25 1.01 17.81
C GLY A 82 -9.79 1.19 18.26
N GLN A 83 -9.58 1.37 19.56
CA GLN A 83 -8.28 1.28 20.24
C GLN A 83 -8.39 0.29 21.40
N GLY A 84 -7.31 -0.46 21.66
CA GLY A 84 -7.27 -1.50 22.69
C GLY A 84 -7.81 -2.84 22.18
N CYS A 85 -7.19 -3.94 22.59
CA CYS A 85 -7.64 -5.30 22.23
C CYS A 85 -8.12 -6.14 23.43
N GLY A 86 -8.61 -5.46 24.46
CA GLY A 86 -9.10 -6.08 25.69
C GLY A 86 -8.02 -6.30 26.75
N LYS A 87 -6.72 -6.25 26.39
CA LYS A 87 -5.58 -6.30 27.33
C LYS A 87 -4.28 -5.72 26.70
N PRO A 88 -3.53 -4.86 27.41
CA PRO A 88 -3.88 -4.25 28.69
C PRO A 88 -5.05 -3.27 28.59
N GLU A 89 -5.32 -2.71 27.41
CA GLU A 89 -6.37 -1.71 27.23
C GLU A 89 -7.71 -2.34 26.77
N PRO A 90 -8.83 -2.04 27.45
CA PRO A 90 -10.16 -2.37 26.95
C PRO A 90 -10.45 -1.71 25.61
N THR A 91 -11.14 -2.42 24.73
CA THR A 91 -11.53 -1.84 23.44
C THR A 91 -12.50 -0.68 23.62
N HIS A 92 -12.20 0.46 23.03
CA HIS A 92 -13.04 1.65 23.00
C HIS A 92 -12.84 2.43 21.69
N SER A 93 -13.73 3.36 21.38
CA SER A 93 -13.66 4.17 20.16
C SER A 93 -12.84 5.43 20.37
N VAL A 94 -12.00 5.76 19.38
CA VAL A 94 -11.21 6.99 19.33
C VAL A 94 -11.31 7.63 17.95
N ALA A 95 -11.09 8.94 17.89
CA ALA A 95 -11.00 9.66 16.62
C ALA A 95 -9.91 9.05 15.73
N ALA A 96 -10.22 8.85 14.46
CA ALA A 96 -9.29 8.25 13.52
C ALA A 96 -8.02 9.09 13.34
N LYS A 97 -6.87 8.46 13.55
CA LYS A 97 -5.52 8.98 13.31
C LYS A 97 -4.70 7.88 12.65
N PHE A 98 -3.75 8.26 11.82
CA PHE A 98 -3.00 7.33 10.99
C PHE A 98 -1.50 7.62 11.06
N PRO A 99 -0.64 6.61 11.29
CA PRO A 99 0.80 6.81 11.24
C PRO A 99 1.23 7.35 9.87
N CYS A 100 1.87 8.52 9.85
CA CYS A 100 2.31 9.13 8.59
C CYS A 100 3.36 8.26 7.89
N GLU A 101 4.18 7.52 8.63
CA GLU A 101 5.18 6.59 8.12
C GLU A 101 4.50 5.53 7.25
N LEU A 102 3.35 5.03 7.73
CA LEU A 102 2.52 4.09 7.00
C LEU A 102 1.87 4.73 5.78
N LEU A 103 1.26 5.91 5.93
CA LEU A 103 0.63 6.60 4.80
C LEU A 103 1.62 6.91 3.67
N LYS A 104 2.83 7.37 4.02
CA LYS A 104 3.95 7.62 3.11
C LYS A 104 4.32 6.35 2.35
N ALA A 105 4.44 5.22 3.04
CA ALA A 105 4.81 3.95 2.43
C ALA A 105 3.69 3.33 1.57
N ILE A 106 2.42 3.43 1.99
CA ILE A 106 1.26 3.02 1.19
C ILE A 106 1.21 3.84 -0.10
N ALA A 107 1.19 5.17 -0.01
CA ALA A 107 1.17 6.05 -1.19
C ALA A 107 2.38 5.79 -2.13
N MET A 108 3.54 5.44 -1.57
CA MET A 108 4.72 5.07 -2.36
C MET A 108 4.53 3.72 -3.07
N ALA A 109 3.91 2.73 -2.40
CA ALA A 109 3.59 1.44 -2.98
C ALA A 109 2.53 1.55 -4.08
N GLU A 110 1.51 2.37 -3.86
CA GLU A 110 0.35 2.51 -4.75
C GLU A 110 0.65 3.28 -6.03
N SER A 111 1.44 4.37 -5.94
CA SER A 111 1.62 5.27 -7.09
C SER A 111 3.01 5.92 -7.16
N GLY A 112 3.88 5.66 -6.18
CA GLY A 112 5.15 6.39 -6.06
C GLY A 112 4.96 7.86 -5.73
N TRP A 113 3.95 8.20 -4.91
CA TRP A 113 3.54 9.58 -4.58
C TRP A 113 3.06 10.38 -5.81
N LYS A 114 2.31 9.73 -6.70
CA LYS A 114 1.77 10.39 -7.90
C LYS A 114 0.25 10.36 -7.89
N GLN A 115 -0.35 11.53 -7.94
CA GLN A 115 -1.77 11.68 -8.24
C GLN A 115 -1.98 11.74 -9.77
N PHE A 116 -1.07 12.39 -10.47
CA PHE A 116 -1.19 12.68 -11.90
C PHE A 116 0.03 12.18 -12.67
N CYS A 117 -0.15 11.77 -13.91
CA CYS A 117 0.95 11.66 -14.86
C CYS A 117 0.44 11.66 -16.30
N VAL A 118 1.38 11.72 -17.26
CA VAL A 118 1.07 11.54 -18.68
C VAL A 118 0.70 10.08 -18.89
N PRO A 119 -0.52 9.75 -19.37
CA PRO A 119 -0.90 8.36 -19.54
C PRO A 119 -0.01 7.63 -20.56
N GLU A 120 0.32 6.39 -20.22
CA GLU A 120 1.07 5.46 -21.07
C GLU A 120 0.20 4.26 -21.51
N SER A 121 -0.98 4.14 -20.92
CA SER A 121 -2.01 3.16 -21.27
C SER A 121 -3.38 3.63 -20.76
N PRO A 122 -4.49 3.09 -21.28
CA PRO A 122 -4.60 2.31 -22.53
C PRO A 122 -4.31 3.17 -23.77
N SER A 123 -4.21 2.54 -24.96
CA SER A 123 -3.73 3.19 -26.20
C SER A 123 -4.54 4.42 -26.63
N ASP A 124 -5.84 4.46 -26.31
CA ASP A 124 -6.73 5.59 -26.58
C ASP A 124 -6.54 6.78 -25.64
N GLN A 125 -5.73 6.63 -24.59
CA GLN A 125 -5.48 7.64 -23.56
C GLN A 125 -4.03 8.15 -23.56
N VAL A 126 -3.13 7.49 -24.29
CA VAL A 126 -1.69 7.78 -24.30
C VAL A 126 -1.38 9.23 -24.67
N GLY A 127 -0.48 9.85 -23.91
CA GLY A 127 0.11 11.14 -24.23
C GLY A 127 -0.43 12.31 -23.40
N PRO A 128 0.16 13.50 -23.56
CA PRO A 128 -0.16 14.66 -22.73
C PRO A 128 -1.62 15.11 -22.87
N PRO A 129 -2.17 15.84 -21.89
CA PRO A 129 -1.51 16.34 -20.67
C PRO A 129 -1.43 15.31 -19.53
N GLU A 130 -0.70 15.66 -18.47
CA GLU A 130 -0.78 14.98 -17.16
C GLU A 130 -2.22 15.02 -16.65
N ARG A 131 -2.69 13.88 -16.14
CA ARG A 131 -4.03 13.72 -15.58
C ARG A 131 -4.04 12.58 -14.55
N THR A 132 -5.15 12.43 -13.84
CA THR A 132 -5.29 11.43 -12.76
C THR A 132 -4.85 10.04 -13.22
N ILE A 133 -4.06 9.37 -12.39
CA ILE A 133 -3.77 7.94 -12.57
C ILE A 133 -5.06 7.17 -12.29
N ILE A 134 -5.51 6.37 -13.24
CA ILE A 134 -6.69 5.51 -13.09
C ILE A 134 -6.29 4.12 -13.54
N SER A 135 -6.19 3.18 -12.61
CA SER A 135 -5.89 1.77 -12.88
C SER A 135 -7.08 1.06 -13.52
N PHE A 136 -6.81 -0.10 -14.13
CA PHE A 136 -7.82 -0.86 -14.88
C PHE A 136 -9.00 -1.29 -14.00
N ASP A 137 -8.76 -1.49 -12.71
CA ASP A 137 -9.72 -1.85 -11.66
C ASP A 137 -10.39 -0.61 -11.03
N CYS A 138 -10.22 0.56 -11.63
CA CYS A 138 -10.76 1.82 -11.15
C CYS A 138 -10.14 2.31 -9.83
N GLY A 139 -8.87 1.98 -9.57
CA GLY A 139 -8.07 2.67 -8.54
C GLY A 139 -7.63 4.06 -8.98
N TYR A 140 -8.04 5.10 -8.26
CA TYR A 140 -7.74 6.50 -8.59
C TYR A 140 -6.61 7.07 -7.75
N GLY A 141 -5.65 7.71 -8.42
CA GLY A 141 -4.71 8.66 -7.83
C GLY A 141 -3.70 8.07 -6.84
N VAL A 142 -3.20 8.92 -5.94
CA VAL A 142 -2.05 8.63 -5.09
C VAL A 142 -2.28 7.44 -4.15
N GLY A 143 -3.49 7.30 -3.63
CA GLY A 143 -3.89 6.22 -2.72
C GLY A 143 -4.56 5.04 -3.41
N GLN A 144 -4.68 5.06 -4.75
CA GLN A 144 -5.40 4.07 -5.55
C GLN A 144 -6.78 3.76 -4.96
N VAL A 145 -7.59 4.81 -4.77
CA VAL A 145 -8.94 4.71 -4.20
C VAL A 145 -9.85 4.01 -5.21
N THR A 146 -10.29 2.79 -4.88
CA THR A 146 -11.13 1.95 -5.77
C THR A 146 -12.59 1.85 -5.30
N SER A 147 -12.82 1.58 -4.01
CA SER A 147 -14.15 1.33 -3.46
C SER A 147 -15.03 2.58 -3.48
N GLY A 148 -16.08 2.63 -4.30
CA GLY A 148 -16.93 3.82 -4.50
C GLY A 148 -16.67 4.55 -5.83
N MET A 149 -15.65 4.13 -6.59
CA MET A 149 -15.23 4.79 -7.83
C MET A 149 -15.81 4.17 -9.11
N HIS A 150 -16.58 3.09 -9.01
CA HIS A 150 -17.27 2.48 -10.15
C HIS A 150 -18.57 3.22 -10.49
N SER A 151 -19.01 3.13 -11.74
CA SER A 151 -20.30 3.67 -12.19
C SER A 151 -21.44 3.00 -11.44
N GLY A 152 -22.40 3.79 -10.96
CA GLY A 152 -23.53 3.30 -10.16
C GLY A 152 -23.26 3.21 -8.64
N GLU A 153 -22.01 3.30 -8.20
CA GLU A 153 -21.69 3.39 -6.78
C GLU A 153 -21.96 4.79 -6.22
N THR A 154 -22.44 4.85 -4.98
CA THR A 154 -22.83 6.08 -4.26
C THR A 154 -22.08 6.19 -2.93
N PRO A 155 -20.76 6.45 -2.95
CA PRO A 155 -19.99 6.61 -1.72
C PRO A 155 -20.39 7.88 -0.96
N ALA A 156 -20.05 7.92 0.33
CA ALA A 156 -20.26 9.10 1.18
C ALA A 156 -19.26 10.25 0.93
N TYR A 157 -18.38 10.11 -0.06
CA TYR A 157 -17.35 11.08 -0.41
C TYR A 157 -17.50 11.56 -1.86
N ASP A 158 -16.89 12.69 -2.18
CA ASP A 158 -16.92 13.31 -3.50
C ASP A 158 -15.92 12.63 -4.45
N ARG A 159 -16.44 11.84 -5.39
CA ARG A 159 -15.63 11.06 -6.33
C ARG A 159 -14.85 11.94 -7.31
N GLN A 160 -15.39 13.10 -7.69
CA GLN A 160 -14.68 14.05 -8.56
C GLN A 160 -13.46 14.63 -7.84
N ARG A 161 -13.58 14.91 -6.54
CA ARG A 161 -12.43 15.35 -5.73
C ARG A 161 -11.40 14.25 -5.53
N VAL A 162 -11.80 12.98 -5.40
CA VAL A 162 -10.84 11.85 -5.40
C VAL A 162 -9.97 11.86 -6.65
N ALA A 163 -10.54 12.19 -7.82
CA ALA A 163 -9.77 12.26 -9.05
C ALA A 163 -8.89 13.53 -9.13
N ALA A 164 -9.41 14.68 -8.68
CA ALA A 164 -8.82 16.00 -8.94
C ALA A 164 -7.92 16.57 -7.84
N ASP A 165 -8.01 16.08 -6.61
CA ASP A 165 -7.33 16.66 -5.44
C ASP A 165 -6.49 15.59 -4.74
N ALA A 166 -5.17 15.76 -4.78
CA ALA A 166 -4.19 14.86 -4.18
C ALA A 166 -4.37 14.70 -2.66
N THR A 167 -4.75 15.77 -1.96
CA THR A 167 -5.02 15.73 -0.51
C THR A 167 -6.30 14.96 -0.23
N TYR A 168 -7.36 15.26 -0.99
CA TYR A 168 -8.65 14.59 -0.84
C TYR A 168 -8.56 13.09 -1.20
N ASN A 169 -7.79 12.74 -2.23
CA ASN A 169 -7.53 11.36 -2.62
C ASN A 169 -6.85 10.59 -1.49
N LEU A 170 -5.75 11.12 -0.94
CA LEU A 170 -5.04 10.49 0.16
C LEU A 170 -5.94 10.35 1.41
N ALA A 171 -6.67 11.41 1.77
CA ALA A 171 -7.62 11.38 2.89
C ALA A 171 -8.73 10.33 2.68
N THR A 172 -9.23 10.17 1.44
CA THR A 172 -10.20 9.12 1.11
C THR A 172 -9.58 7.72 1.21
N GLY A 173 -8.31 7.56 0.83
CA GLY A 173 -7.56 6.33 1.11
C GLY A 173 -7.54 6.01 2.61
N THR A 174 -7.36 7.01 3.48
CA THR A 174 -7.41 6.77 4.93
C THR A 174 -8.80 6.40 5.46
N GLN A 175 -9.89 6.86 4.82
CA GLN A 175 -11.24 6.41 5.14
C GLN A 175 -11.39 4.90 4.88
N ILE A 176 -10.85 4.41 3.76
CA ILE A 176 -10.80 2.98 3.43
C ILE A 176 -9.93 2.25 4.46
N LEU A 177 -8.73 2.75 4.76
CA LEU A 177 -7.82 2.16 5.74
C LEU A 177 -8.46 2.05 7.14
N ALA A 178 -9.20 3.08 7.59
CA ALA A 178 -9.97 3.04 8.84
C ALA A 178 -11.06 1.95 8.80
N SER A 179 -11.71 1.77 7.65
CA SER A 179 -12.66 0.66 7.48
C SER A 179 -11.97 -0.70 7.55
N LYS A 180 -10.75 -0.83 7.03
CA LYS A 180 -9.96 -2.07 7.13
C LYS A 180 -9.58 -2.36 8.58
N TRP A 181 -9.08 -1.35 9.30
CA TRP A 181 -8.77 -1.45 10.72
C TRP A 181 -9.94 -1.99 11.55
N ARG A 182 -11.15 -1.43 11.34
CA ARG A 182 -12.37 -1.92 12.03
C ARG A 182 -12.77 -3.34 11.64
N ALA A 183 -12.52 -3.75 10.40
CA ALA A 183 -12.91 -5.05 9.89
C ALA A 183 -11.92 -6.17 10.25
N THR A 184 -10.67 -5.83 10.58
CA THR A 184 -9.61 -6.78 10.87
C THR A 184 -9.49 -7.11 12.36
N LYS A 185 -8.90 -8.26 12.67
CA LYS A 185 -8.54 -8.59 14.06
C LYS A 185 -7.34 -7.74 14.49
N CYS A 186 -7.22 -7.52 15.80
CA CYS A 186 -6.15 -6.72 16.39
C CYS A 186 -4.77 -7.27 16.04
N VAL A 187 -3.81 -6.37 16.04
CA VAL A 187 -2.38 -6.68 16.14
C VAL A 187 -1.87 -5.97 17.40
N GLY A 188 -1.15 -6.70 18.25
CA GLY A 188 -0.76 -6.19 19.57
C GLY A 188 -1.98 -5.69 20.36
N ASP A 189 -1.84 -4.55 21.05
CA ASP A 189 -2.94 -3.90 21.77
C ASP A 189 -3.76 -2.93 20.91
N ASN A 190 -3.72 -3.05 19.58
CA ASN A 190 -4.58 -2.29 18.66
C ASN A 190 -4.51 -0.76 18.88
N GLN A 191 -3.30 -0.24 19.05
CA GLN A 191 -3.02 1.20 19.23
C GLN A 191 -2.90 1.92 17.88
N PRO A 192 -3.79 2.87 17.53
CA PRO A 192 -3.71 3.61 16.26
C PRO A 192 -2.42 4.38 16.07
N SER A 193 -1.74 4.74 17.17
CA SER A 193 -0.47 5.46 17.12
C SER A 193 0.74 4.58 16.84
N THR A 194 0.62 3.27 16.95
CA THR A 194 1.73 2.32 16.74
C THR A 194 1.71 1.83 15.29
N VAL A 195 2.80 2.03 14.55
CA VAL A 195 2.89 1.71 13.10
C VAL A 195 2.57 0.24 12.84
N GLU A 196 3.19 -0.66 13.61
CA GLU A 196 3.10 -2.10 13.41
C GLU A 196 1.70 -2.67 13.70
N HIS A 197 0.90 -2.01 14.53
CA HIS A 197 -0.47 -2.44 14.81
C HIS A 197 -1.38 -2.37 13.57
N TRP A 198 -1.00 -1.58 12.57
CA TRP A 198 -1.72 -1.49 11.30
C TRP A 198 -1.39 -2.62 10.32
N TYR A 199 -0.55 -3.61 10.69
CA TYR A 199 -0.09 -4.66 9.77
C TYR A 199 -1.25 -5.37 9.05
N THR A 200 -2.24 -5.85 9.80
CA THR A 200 -3.39 -6.56 9.20
C THR A 200 -4.31 -5.63 8.42
N ALA A 201 -4.50 -4.39 8.88
CA ALA A 201 -5.27 -3.37 8.15
C ALA A 201 -4.60 -3.02 6.81
N THR A 202 -3.26 -2.98 6.78
CA THR A 202 -2.44 -2.76 5.59
C THR A 202 -2.57 -3.92 4.61
N TRP A 203 -2.52 -5.16 5.10
CA TRP A 203 -2.84 -6.34 4.29
C TRP A 203 -4.25 -6.21 3.68
N ALA A 204 -5.25 -5.89 4.51
CA ALA A 204 -6.63 -5.74 4.07
C ALA A 204 -6.87 -4.55 3.13
N TYR A 205 -5.97 -3.56 3.09
CA TYR A 205 -6.02 -2.43 2.16
C TYR A 205 -5.87 -2.90 0.72
N ASN A 206 -4.89 -3.77 0.45
CA ASN A 206 -4.76 -4.43 -0.84
C ASN A 206 -5.78 -5.56 -1.04
N GLY A 207 -6.04 -6.36 0.01
CA GLY A 207 -7.05 -7.41 0.00
C GLY A 207 -6.70 -8.59 0.90
N LEU A 208 -7.69 -9.03 1.68
CA LEU A 208 -7.61 -10.24 2.50
C LEU A 208 -7.74 -11.48 1.61
N ALA A 209 -6.61 -11.95 1.10
CA ALA A 209 -6.52 -13.11 0.23
C ALA A 209 -5.29 -13.97 0.58
N TRP A 210 -5.37 -15.27 0.30
CA TRP A 210 -4.26 -16.20 0.53
C TRP A 210 -2.98 -15.81 -0.24
N ILE A 211 -3.12 -15.17 -1.40
CA ILE A 211 -1.96 -14.67 -2.17
C ILE A 211 -1.12 -13.66 -1.39
N ASN A 212 -1.73 -12.96 -0.42
CA ASN A 212 -1.09 -11.98 0.43
C ASN A 212 -0.71 -12.53 1.82
N ASN A 213 -0.90 -13.84 2.07
CA ASN A 213 -0.50 -14.44 3.33
C ASN A 213 1.04 -14.63 3.38
N PRO A 214 1.74 -14.20 4.45
CA PRO A 214 3.19 -14.41 4.59
C PRO A 214 3.66 -15.87 4.51
N ASN A 215 2.76 -16.83 4.75
CA ASN A 215 2.98 -18.27 4.62
C ASN A 215 2.72 -18.82 3.22
N ASN A 216 2.35 -18.00 2.26
CA ASN A 216 2.17 -18.45 0.89
C ASN A 216 3.52 -18.98 0.34
N PRO A 217 3.57 -20.24 -0.15
CA PRO A 217 4.81 -20.87 -0.60
C PRO A 217 5.40 -20.25 -1.88
N ASN A 218 4.68 -19.33 -2.53
CA ASN A 218 5.20 -18.56 -3.67
C ASN A 218 6.19 -17.46 -3.25
N HIS A 219 6.32 -17.18 -1.94
CA HIS A 219 7.33 -16.28 -1.40
C HIS A 219 8.54 -17.06 -0.88
N ASP A 220 9.73 -16.47 -0.97
CA ASP A 220 10.94 -17.07 -0.42
C ASP A 220 10.80 -17.22 1.10
N ALA A 221 11.03 -18.45 1.59
CA ALA A 221 10.90 -18.81 2.99
C ALA A 221 11.99 -18.19 3.89
N ASN A 222 13.06 -17.64 3.30
CA ASN A 222 14.17 -16.97 3.98
C ASN A 222 14.28 -15.49 3.60
N ARG A 223 13.19 -14.88 3.08
CA ARG A 223 13.21 -13.47 2.66
C ARG A 223 13.40 -12.53 3.86
N GLY A 224 14.34 -11.61 3.72
CA GLY A 224 14.54 -10.54 4.70
C GLY A 224 13.50 -9.43 4.57
N VAL A 225 13.84 -8.23 5.03
CA VAL A 225 13.01 -7.03 4.80
C VAL A 225 12.97 -6.71 3.30
N TYR A 226 11.79 -6.39 2.76
CA TYR A 226 11.66 -5.98 1.36
C TYR A 226 12.49 -4.72 1.07
N ASN A 227 13.37 -4.80 0.07
CA ASN A 227 14.11 -3.67 -0.45
C ASN A 227 13.68 -3.38 -1.91
N PRO A 228 13.04 -2.23 -2.20
CA PRO A 228 12.58 -1.89 -3.54
C PRO A 228 13.67 -1.88 -4.62
N SER A 229 14.93 -1.61 -4.25
CA SER A 229 16.06 -1.61 -5.19
C SER A 229 16.53 -3.02 -5.57
N VAL A 230 16.17 -4.04 -4.78
CA VAL A 230 16.48 -5.45 -5.05
C VAL A 230 15.28 -6.18 -5.66
N GLY A 231 14.08 -5.84 -5.22
CA GLY A 231 12.85 -6.52 -5.63
C GLY A 231 12.65 -7.85 -4.91
N GLY A 232 11.91 -8.77 -5.55
CA GLY A 232 11.61 -10.10 -5.02
C GLY A 232 10.13 -10.34 -4.75
N SER A 233 9.79 -11.58 -4.38
CA SER A 233 8.44 -12.02 -4.08
C SER A 233 8.11 -11.75 -2.60
N TYR A 234 7.24 -10.78 -2.36
CA TYR A 234 6.81 -10.33 -1.04
C TYR A 234 5.31 -10.06 -1.05
N THR A 235 4.67 -10.24 0.10
CA THR A 235 3.27 -9.83 0.30
C THR A 235 3.14 -8.30 0.31
N TYR A 236 1.93 -7.79 0.10
CA TYR A 236 1.70 -6.34 0.04
C TYR A 236 2.15 -5.61 1.32
N GLN A 237 1.72 -6.09 2.49
CA GLN A 237 2.08 -5.52 3.78
C GLN A 237 3.58 -5.58 4.07
N GLU A 238 4.28 -6.62 3.61
CA GLU A 238 5.75 -6.69 3.68
C GLU A 238 6.41 -5.66 2.76
N LYS A 239 5.85 -5.42 1.57
CA LYS A 239 6.33 -4.37 0.66
C LYS A 239 6.16 -2.99 1.28
N VAL A 240 5.00 -2.71 1.90
CA VAL A 240 4.74 -1.44 2.60
C VAL A 240 5.71 -1.27 3.77
N PHE A 241 5.84 -2.25 4.66
CA PHE A 241 6.75 -2.17 5.81
C PHE A 241 8.21 -2.04 5.36
N GLY A 242 8.62 -2.80 4.33
CA GLY A 242 9.97 -2.71 3.79
C GLY A 242 10.28 -1.34 3.16
N ARG A 243 9.29 -0.62 2.63
CA ARG A 243 9.45 0.77 2.16
C ARG A 243 9.65 1.75 3.32
N ILE A 244 9.08 1.49 4.49
CA ILE A 244 9.34 2.30 5.69
C ILE A 244 10.83 2.17 6.09
N GLU A 245 11.40 0.96 5.97
CA GLU A 245 12.83 0.72 6.17
C GLU A 245 13.73 1.21 5.03
N HIS A 246 13.23 1.23 3.80
CA HIS A 246 13.98 1.57 2.59
C HIS A 246 13.32 2.74 1.83
N PRO A 247 13.39 3.98 2.37
CA PRO A 247 12.90 5.16 1.67
C PRO A 247 13.63 5.35 0.33
N PRO A 248 12.98 5.94 -0.70
CA PRO A 248 13.64 6.18 -1.99
C PRO A 248 14.90 7.06 -1.87
N SER A 249 14.88 8.03 -0.96
CA SER A 249 16.02 8.85 -0.58
C SER A 249 15.76 9.55 0.75
N GLY A 250 16.79 10.19 1.33
CA GLY A 250 16.67 10.93 2.59
C GLY A 250 15.73 12.15 2.55
N GLY A 251 15.25 12.57 1.37
CA GLY A 251 14.26 13.65 1.24
C GLY A 251 12.81 13.21 1.48
N TYR A 252 12.56 11.90 1.60
CA TYR A 252 11.22 11.32 1.74
C TYR A 252 10.85 11.01 3.19
N TRP A 253 11.59 10.14 3.87
CA TRP A 253 11.43 9.88 5.30
C TRP A 253 12.72 9.23 5.84
N PRO A 254 12.98 9.31 7.16
CA PRO A 254 14.03 8.51 7.78
C PRO A 254 13.69 7.02 7.71
N SER A 255 14.69 6.17 7.55
CA SER A 255 14.52 4.71 7.67
C SER A 255 14.13 4.35 9.10
N ILE A 256 13.10 3.52 9.26
CA ILE A 256 12.63 3.05 10.57
C ILE A 256 12.58 1.51 10.55
N PRO A 257 13.41 0.81 11.34
CA PRO A 257 13.46 -0.64 11.39
C PRO A 257 12.25 -1.21 12.14
N LEU A 258 11.15 -1.47 11.43
CA LEU A 258 9.90 -1.95 12.03
C LEU A 258 10.01 -3.38 12.56
N ALA A 259 9.15 -3.72 13.52
CA ALA A 259 8.91 -5.09 13.93
C ALA A 259 7.86 -5.78 13.03
N TYR A 260 8.04 -7.07 12.78
CA TYR A 260 7.11 -7.88 12.00
C TYR A 260 6.37 -8.89 12.91
N PRO A 261 5.10 -9.24 12.61
CA PRO A 261 4.46 -10.38 13.25
C PRO A 261 5.21 -11.68 12.93
N ASP A 262 5.20 -12.64 13.87
CA ASP A 262 5.67 -13.98 13.56
C ASP A 262 4.73 -14.61 12.54
N ARG A 263 5.28 -15.07 11.42
CA ARG A 263 4.53 -15.77 10.38
C ARG A 263 3.81 -17.01 10.90
N ALA A 264 4.30 -17.64 11.98
CA ALA A 264 3.62 -18.76 12.63
C ALA A 264 2.23 -18.36 13.18
N ASP A 265 2.06 -17.10 13.57
CA ASP A 265 0.80 -16.57 14.11
C ASP A 265 -0.17 -16.11 13.01
N CYS A 266 0.32 -15.85 11.80
CA CYS A 266 -0.50 -15.41 10.67
C CYS A 266 -1.49 -16.46 10.14
N GLY A 267 -1.35 -17.72 10.55
CA GLY A 267 -2.20 -18.84 10.11
C GLY A 267 -2.10 -19.13 8.61
N SER A 268 -3.04 -19.94 8.09
CA SER A 268 -3.06 -20.43 6.70
C SER A 268 -4.19 -19.86 5.83
N GLY A 269 -4.94 -18.87 6.32
CA GLY A 269 -6.09 -18.27 5.63
C GLY A 269 -5.77 -16.98 4.86
N GLY A 270 -6.77 -16.40 4.21
CA GLY A 270 -6.66 -15.06 3.59
C GLY A 270 -6.81 -13.90 4.58
N ALA A 271 -7.21 -14.19 5.81
CA ALA A 271 -7.32 -13.22 6.90
C ALA A 271 -6.67 -13.83 8.16
N PRO A 272 -5.70 -13.13 8.79
CA PRO A 272 -5.05 -13.64 9.99
C PRO A 272 -5.97 -13.56 11.21
N PRO A 273 -5.73 -14.36 12.27
CA PRO A 273 -6.36 -14.18 13.57
C PRO A 273 -5.88 -12.88 14.24
N ALA A 274 -6.27 -12.66 15.50
CA ALA A 274 -5.61 -11.63 16.30
C ALA A 274 -4.12 -12.00 16.46
N LEU A 275 -3.24 -11.03 16.17
CA LEU A 275 -1.80 -11.23 16.21
C LEU A 275 -1.24 -10.65 17.52
N PRO A 276 -0.25 -11.32 18.14
CA PRO A 276 0.50 -10.74 19.26
C PRO A 276 1.21 -9.43 18.88
N GLU A 277 1.81 -8.77 19.88
CA GLU A 277 2.69 -7.63 19.65
C GLU A 277 3.82 -8.04 18.68
N PRO A 278 3.94 -7.37 17.50
CA PRO A 278 5.00 -7.67 16.54
C PRO A 278 6.38 -7.48 17.18
N ASN A 279 7.28 -8.44 16.99
CA ASN A 279 8.62 -8.36 17.55
C ASN A 279 9.73 -8.92 16.65
N CYS A 280 9.42 -9.54 15.51
CA CYS A 280 10.42 -10.14 14.64
C CYS A 280 11.22 -9.06 13.90
N ALA A 281 12.53 -9.25 13.73
CA ALA A 281 13.39 -8.31 13.03
C ALA A 281 13.19 -8.26 11.51
N SER A 282 12.55 -9.28 10.94
CA SER A 282 12.16 -9.31 9.53
C SER A 282 11.00 -10.30 9.31
N PRO A 283 10.40 -10.38 8.11
CA PRO A 283 9.32 -11.32 7.80
C PRO A 283 9.61 -12.80 8.14
N THR A 284 10.88 -13.21 8.16
CA THR A 284 11.27 -14.60 8.43
C THR A 284 12.35 -14.73 9.50
N ASP A 285 12.65 -13.67 10.26
CA ASP A 285 13.62 -13.71 11.35
C ASP A 285 13.00 -13.19 12.66
N CYS A 286 12.55 -14.13 13.48
CA CYS A 286 12.09 -13.88 14.85
C CYS A 286 13.15 -14.28 15.90
N SER A 287 14.34 -14.73 15.45
CA SER A 287 15.46 -15.01 16.35
C SER A 287 16.13 -13.72 16.83
N HIS A 288 16.08 -12.68 16.00
CA HIS A 288 16.36 -11.31 16.37
C HIS A 288 15.05 -10.56 16.55
N THR A 289 15.01 -9.68 17.56
CA THR A 289 13.79 -8.93 17.90
C THR A 289 13.96 -7.42 17.76
N ARG A 290 12.84 -6.75 17.50
CA ARG A 290 12.69 -5.29 17.44
C ARG A 290 11.48 -4.88 18.28
N SER A 291 11.48 -3.66 18.80
CA SER A 291 10.31 -3.04 19.42
C SER A 291 9.40 -2.43 18.37
N THR A 292 8.13 -2.23 18.70
CA THR A 292 7.20 -1.44 17.89
C THR A 292 7.47 0.06 18.02
N HIS A 293 6.93 0.83 17.07
CA HIS A 293 7.21 2.26 16.91
C HIS A 293 5.93 3.09 17.03
N THR A 294 5.96 4.09 17.90
CA THR A 294 4.95 5.15 17.93
C THR A 294 5.23 6.14 16.80
N SER A 295 4.20 6.47 16.02
CA SER A 295 4.29 7.47 14.95
C SER A 295 4.68 8.83 15.50
N THR A 296 5.54 9.52 14.76
CA THR A 296 6.04 10.85 15.12
C THR A 296 5.16 12.00 14.60
N CYS A 297 4.10 11.67 13.86
CA CYS A 297 3.31 12.64 13.09
C CYS A 297 2.04 13.13 13.77
N PHE A 298 1.82 12.78 15.03
CA PHE A 298 0.78 13.42 15.83
C PHE A 298 1.44 14.57 16.59
N PRO A 299 1.16 15.85 16.25
CA PRO A 299 1.61 16.96 17.07
C PRO A 299 0.93 16.87 18.44
N GLY A 300 1.69 16.39 19.42
CA GLY A 300 1.40 16.41 20.85
C GLY A 300 2.71 16.70 21.60
N PRO A 301 2.67 17.10 22.89
CA PRO A 301 3.90 17.36 23.63
C PRO A 301 4.82 16.14 23.50
N LEU A 302 6.08 16.37 23.12
CA LEU A 302 7.11 15.35 23.17
C LEU A 302 6.98 14.61 24.51
N PRO A 303 6.80 13.28 24.56
CA PRO A 303 6.89 12.58 25.82
C PRO A 303 8.27 12.89 26.39
N ASP A 304 8.29 13.50 27.59
CA ASP A 304 9.53 13.80 28.31
C ASP A 304 10.42 12.58 28.25
N GLY A 305 11.61 12.75 27.66
CA GLY A 305 12.62 11.70 27.54
C GLY A 305 12.96 11.19 28.93
N GLY A 306 12.32 10.10 29.34
CA GLY A 306 12.54 9.44 30.60
C GLY A 306 13.90 8.77 30.62
N SER A 307 14.92 9.53 31.02
CA SER A 307 16.20 9.04 31.52
C SER A 307 16.80 10.13 32.40
N ASP A 308 16.52 10.08 33.71
CA ASP A 308 17.62 9.96 34.66
C ASP A 308 17.16 9.65 36.09
N SER A 309 17.81 8.63 36.63
CA SER A 309 18.01 8.38 38.05
C SER A 309 18.79 9.52 38.70
N GLY A 310 18.31 10.08 39.81
CA GLY A 310 19.16 10.98 40.61
C GLY A 310 18.41 11.80 41.65
N GLN A 311 18.47 11.36 42.90
CA GLN A 311 17.86 12.00 44.05
C GLN A 311 18.81 12.99 44.73
N ALA A 312 18.38 14.25 44.86
CA ALA A 312 18.70 15.26 45.90
C ALA A 312 18.04 16.58 45.44
N GLY A 313 17.36 17.43 46.20
CA GLY A 313 17.23 17.62 47.64
C GLY A 313 17.01 19.12 47.86
N ALA A 314 15.94 19.47 48.60
CA ALA A 314 15.69 20.73 49.31
C ALA A 314 15.17 22.00 48.58
N SER A 315 13.91 22.31 48.93
CA SER A 315 13.38 23.58 49.48
C SER A 315 13.16 24.82 48.61
N GLY A 316 11.90 25.29 48.61
CA GLY A 316 11.51 26.66 48.27
C GLY A 316 9.99 26.81 48.27
N ALA A 317 9.44 27.38 49.35
CA ALA A 317 8.01 27.47 49.63
C ALA A 317 7.32 28.73 49.06
N ALA A 318 5.98 28.63 48.99
CA ALA A 318 4.97 29.64 49.37
C ALA A 318 4.18 30.41 48.28
N GLY A 319 2.85 30.43 48.51
CA GLY A 319 1.87 31.44 48.05
C GLY A 319 0.69 30.85 47.24
N SER A 320 -0.40 30.36 47.85
CA SER A 320 -1.64 31.10 48.22
C SER A 320 -2.36 31.76 47.03
N ALA A 321 -3.68 31.77 46.84
CA ALA A 321 -4.89 31.14 47.37
C ALA A 321 -6.02 31.62 46.42
N GLY A 322 -7.13 30.90 46.31
CA GLY A 322 -8.27 31.34 45.52
C GLY A 322 -9.46 30.38 45.60
N ALA A 323 -10.20 30.48 46.70
CA ALA A 323 -11.42 29.74 46.97
C ALA A 323 -12.61 30.26 46.16
N GLY A 324 -13.58 29.37 45.91
CA GLY A 324 -14.90 29.72 45.39
C GLY A 324 -15.77 28.47 45.20
N GLY A 325 -16.27 27.91 46.30
CA GLY A 325 -17.31 26.88 46.29
C GLY A 325 -18.69 27.49 46.56
N VAL A 326 -19.73 26.84 46.01
CA VAL A 326 -21.11 26.71 46.54
C VAL A 326 -21.62 25.37 45.99
N GLU A 327 -21.59 24.29 46.77
CA GLU A 327 -22.57 23.82 47.77
C GLU A 327 -23.65 22.90 47.17
N LEU A 328 -23.79 21.77 47.86
CA LEU A 328 -24.52 20.54 47.55
C LEU A 328 -26.02 20.66 47.81
N ALA A 329 -26.81 19.85 47.11
CA ALA A 329 -28.05 19.30 47.64
C ALA A 329 -28.18 17.82 47.25
N ASP A 330 -28.89 17.11 48.10
CA ASP A 330 -28.65 15.76 48.60
C ASP A 330 -29.31 14.63 47.78
N ALA A 331 -28.95 13.41 48.18
CA ALA A 331 -29.18 12.10 47.61
C ALA A 331 -30.63 11.66 47.36
N ASN A 332 -30.76 10.69 46.45
CA ASN A 332 -31.53 9.48 46.74
C ASN A 332 -30.99 8.29 45.93
N GLU A 333 -30.61 7.24 46.66
CA GLU A 333 -30.26 5.92 46.16
C GLU A 333 -31.52 5.18 45.67
N VAL A 334 -31.48 4.62 44.45
CA VAL A 334 -32.24 3.42 44.06
C VAL A 334 -31.46 2.68 42.97
N GLU A 335 -30.84 1.55 43.31
CA GLU A 335 -30.56 0.42 42.39
C GLU A 335 -31.84 -0.46 42.35
N PRO A 336 -32.16 -1.24 41.28
CA PRO A 336 -31.20 -2.10 40.58
C PRO A 336 -31.41 -2.40 39.07
N GLU A 337 -30.35 -2.98 38.47
CA GLU A 337 -30.32 -4.08 37.47
C GLU A 337 -31.00 -3.96 36.08
N THR A 338 -30.17 -4.23 35.06
CA THR A 338 -30.41 -4.91 33.77
C THR A 338 -31.02 -4.18 32.55
N GLY A 339 -30.16 -4.01 31.53
CA GLY A 339 -30.50 -4.13 30.10
C GLY A 339 -30.57 -2.82 29.30
N PRO A 340 -29.64 -2.57 28.35
CA PRO A 340 -29.84 -1.51 27.34
C PRO A 340 -30.75 -2.02 26.20
N PRO A 341 -31.61 -1.15 25.64
CA PRO A 341 -32.52 -1.48 24.55
C PRO A 341 -31.80 -1.51 23.20
N GLU A 342 -32.33 -2.35 22.32
CA GLU A 342 -31.83 -2.62 20.98
C GLU A 342 -31.93 -1.39 20.06
N ALA A 343 -30.82 -1.06 19.41
CA ALA A 343 -30.78 -0.15 18.28
C ALA A 343 -30.66 -0.96 16.98
N SER A 344 -31.69 -0.79 16.15
CA SER A 344 -31.90 -1.34 14.82
C SER A 344 -30.65 -1.31 13.93
N LEU A 345 -30.21 -2.49 13.50
CA LEU A 345 -29.25 -2.72 12.43
C LEU A 345 -29.97 -2.58 11.07
N ASP A 346 -29.78 -1.45 10.40
CA ASP A 346 -30.06 -1.37 8.97
C ASP A 346 -28.93 -2.07 8.18
N SER A 347 -29.36 -3.02 7.36
CA SER A 347 -28.55 -4.02 6.70
C SER A 347 -27.74 -3.44 5.54
N ALA A 348 -26.41 -3.57 5.61
CA ALA A 348 -25.53 -3.54 4.44
C ALA A 348 -25.24 -4.99 4.03
N GLY A 349 -25.58 -5.32 2.77
CA GLY A 349 -25.68 -6.69 2.27
C GLY A 349 -24.37 -7.49 2.29
N ASP A 350 -24.41 -8.60 3.01
CA ASP A 350 -23.41 -9.66 2.98
C ASP A 350 -23.59 -10.55 1.73
N GLY A 351 -22.56 -10.62 0.89
CA GLY A 351 -22.41 -11.61 -0.17
C GLY A 351 -21.57 -12.81 0.28
N GLY A 352 -22.06 -13.58 1.26
CA GLY A 352 -21.41 -14.79 1.75
C GLY A 352 -21.86 -16.05 1.00
N TRP A 353 -20.93 -16.76 0.37
CA TRP A 353 -21.14 -18.03 -0.31
C TRP A 353 -21.37 -19.18 0.67
N GLY A 354 -22.49 -19.89 0.52
CA GLY A 354 -22.73 -21.19 1.12
C GLY A 354 -23.87 -21.92 0.41
N GLY A 355 -23.59 -23.05 -0.23
CA GLY A 355 -24.60 -23.85 -0.92
C GLY A 355 -24.40 -25.35 -0.73
N GLN A 356 -25.21 -25.96 0.13
CA GLN A 356 -25.46 -27.41 0.15
C GLN A 356 -26.47 -27.80 -0.94
N GLY A 357 -26.35 -29.05 -1.41
CA GLY A 357 -26.81 -29.49 -2.73
C GLY A 357 -28.30 -29.80 -2.91
N GLY A 358 -28.65 -29.97 -4.19
CA GLY A 358 -29.92 -30.46 -4.71
C GLY A 358 -29.89 -30.55 -6.24
N SER A 359 -30.13 -31.75 -6.77
CA SER A 359 -29.99 -32.14 -8.18
C SER A 359 -30.94 -31.46 -9.18
N ALA A 360 -30.41 -31.35 -10.42
CA ALA A 360 -31.04 -31.60 -11.73
C ALA A 360 -31.18 -30.39 -12.68
N GLY A 361 -30.62 -30.56 -13.89
CA GLY A 361 -30.95 -29.76 -15.07
C GLY A 361 -29.75 -29.16 -15.81
N LYS A 362 -29.16 -29.93 -16.74
CA LYS A 362 -28.07 -29.49 -17.63
C LYS A 362 -28.52 -28.37 -18.57
N SER A 363 -27.74 -27.29 -18.62
CA SER A 363 -27.53 -26.49 -19.83
C SER A 363 -26.16 -25.82 -19.71
N SER A 364 -25.24 -26.14 -20.61
CA SER A 364 -23.83 -25.76 -20.53
C SER A 364 -23.62 -24.34 -21.05
N SER A 365 -23.16 -23.45 -20.18
CA SER A 365 -22.48 -22.21 -20.56
C SER A 365 -21.10 -22.24 -19.90
N THR A 366 -20.08 -22.47 -20.71
CA THR A 366 -18.68 -22.48 -20.29
C THR A 366 -18.27 -21.04 -20.02
N TYR A 367 -18.36 -20.60 -18.77
CA TYR A 367 -17.65 -19.40 -18.32
C TYR A 367 -16.16 -19.74 -18.22
N HIS A 368 -15.40 -19.25 -19.20
CA HIS A 368 -13.95 -19.18 -19.10
C HIS A 368 -13.60 -18.15 -18.01
N TYR A 369 -13.28 -18.63 -16.80
CA TYR A 369 -12.48 -17.85 -15.86
C TYR A 369 -11.08 -17.72 -16.46
N GLN A 370 -10.78 -16.56 -17.07
CA GLN A 370 -9.41 -16.20 -17.35
C GLN A 370 -8.73 -15.89 -16.02
N ALA A 371 -7.58 -16.52 -15.82
CA ALA A 371 -6.73 -16.35 -14.67
C ALA A 371 -6.43 -14.87 -14.44
N GLU A 372 -6.72 -14.39 -13.24
CA GLU A 372 -6.18 -13.12 -12.74
C GLU A 372 -4.66 -13.22 -12.75
N GLU A 373 -4.00 -12.33 -13.50
CA GLU A 373 -2.55 -12.18 -13.49
C GLU A 373 -2.08 -11.82 -12.07
N PRO A 374 -1.02 -12.45 -11.54
CA PRO A 374 -0.66 -12.34 -10.14
C PRO A 374 0.27 -11.14 -9.93
N ASP A 375 -0.22 -9.90 -10.04
CA ASP A 375 0.53 -8.71 -9.61
C ASP A 375 -0.41 -7.49 -9.56
N GLY A 376 -1.05 -7.26 -8.41
CA GLY A 376 -1.70 -5.97 -8.15
C GLY A 376 -0.70 -4.82 -8.26
N CYS A 377 -1.05 -3.80 -9.05
CA CYS A 377 -0.46 -2.46 -9.17
C CYS A 377 1.01 -2.27 -8.73
N ALA A 378 1.92 -3.15 -9.15
CA ALA A 378 3.34 -3.02 -8.85
C ALA A 378 4.09 -2.54 -10.10
N CYS A 379 4.67 -1.34 -10.01
CA CYS A 379 5.67 -0.84 -10.95
C CYS A 379 6.77 -1.90 -11.18
N ARG A 380 6.76 -2.56 -12.34
CA ARG A 380 7.85 -3.46 -12.72
C ARG A 380 9.09 -2.65 -13.10
N ALA A 381 10.21 -2.93 -12.43
CA ALA A 381 11.51 -2.64 -13.00
C ALA A 381 11.74 -3.58 -14.18
N ALA A 382 11.98 -3.04 -15.37
CA ALA A 382 12.32 -3.81 -16.55
C ALA A 382 13.68 -4.50 -16.35
N GLY A 383 13.67 -5.76 -15.91
CA GLY A 383 14.83 -6.64 -15.97
C GLY A 383 14.98 -7.23 -17.36
N ASN A 384 16.12 -6.97 -18.01
CA ASN A 384 16.52 -7.59 -19.27
C ASN A 384 16.55 -9.12 -19.12
N SER A 385 15.51 -9.81 -19.58
CA SER A 385 15.58 -11.23 -19.86
C SER A 385 16.00 -11.41 -21.32
N THR A 386 17.31 -11.46 -21.53
CA THR A 386 17.88 -12.03 -22.75
C THR A 386 17.60 -13.53 -22.75
N CYS A 387 16.68 -13.98 -23.62
CA CYS A 387 16.53 -15.39 -23.94
C CYS A 387 17.83 -15.89 -24.62
N GLY A 388 18.61 -16.69 -23.89
CA GLY A 388 19.77 -17.41 -24.40
C GLY A 388 19.38 -18.81 -24.89
N PRO A 389 19.82 -19.24 -26.08
CA PRO A 389 19.26 -20.40 -26.78
C PRO A 389 20.11 -21.67 -26.56
N TRP A 390 19.53 -22.83 -26.26
CA TRP A 390 20.16 -24.12 -26.59
C TRP A 390 19.16 -25.26 -26.81
N ALA A 391 19.44 -25.97 -27.91
CA ALA A 391 19.12 -27.36 -28.26
C ALA A 391 17.77 -27.69 -28.93
N LEU A 392 17.79 -27.76 -30.27
CA LEU A 392 17.76 -29.05 -30.97
C LEU A 392 18.40 -28.95 -32.37
N VAL A 393 18.94 -30.08 -32.81
CA VAL A 393 20.12 -30.25 -33.65
C VAL A 393 19.77 -30.72 -35.07
N VAL A 394 20.47 -30.12 -36.05
CA VAL A 394 21.03 -30.65 -37.32
C VAL A 394 20.34 -31.83 -38.04
N SER A 395 20.06 -31.64 -39.34
CA SER A 395 20.43 -32.60 -40.40
C SER A 395 20.60 -31.88 -41.75
N LEU A 396 21.84 -31.91 -42.27
CA LEU A 396 22.23 -31.48 -43.61
C LEU A 396 22.29 -32.71 -44.55
N LEU A 397 21.86 -32.47 -45.80
CA LEU A 397 22.34 -32.99 -47.09
C LEU A 397 21.89 -34.34 -47.68
N GLY A 398 21.38 -34.20 -48.92
CA GLY A 398 21.48 -35.13 -50.05
C GLY A 398 20.14 -35.32 -50.78
N ALA A 399 19.97 -35.18 -52.09
CA ALA A 399 20.85 -34.87 -53.21
C ALA A 399 20.01 -34.72 -54.52
N ILE A 400 20.67 -34.28 -55.60
CA ILE A 400 20.38 -34.54 -57.04
C ILE A 400 19.61 -33.48 -57.86
N SER A 401 20.42 -32.65 -58.55
CA SER A 401 20.54 -32.46 -60.01
C SER A 401 19.29 -32.35 -60.89
N VAL A 402 19.18 -31.26 -61.67
CA VAL A 402 19.28 -31.25 -63.15
C VAL A 402 19.43 -29.79 -63.64
N LEU A 403 20.55 -29.48 -64.29
CA LEU A 403 20.71 -28.34 -65.19
C LEU A 403 21.27 -28.86 -66.51
N ARG A 404 20.49 -28.77 -67.60
CA ARG A 404 21.02 -28.89 -68.96
C ARG A 404 20.33 -27.90 -69.91
N ARG A 405 21.14 -26.90 -70.30
CA ARG A 405 21.26 -26.21 -71.59
C ARG A 405 20.04 -25.53 -72.23
N ARG A 406 20.17 -24.20 -72.38
CA ARG A 406 19.96 -23.49 -73.65
C ARG A 406 20.96 -22.34 -73.80
N ARG A 407 21.89 -22.45 -74.75
CA ARG A 407 22.39 -21.33 -75.58
C ARG A 407 22.73 -21.91 -76.95
N GLY A 408 22.15 -21.30 -77.98
CA GLY A 408 22.64 -21.38 -79.35
C GLY A 408 23.73 -20.33 -79.55
N SER A 409 24.61 -20.66 -80.50
CA SER A 409 25.61 -19.84 -81.19
C SER A 409 26.75 -19.25 -80.36
#